data_AF-A0A4V5PTL0-F1
#
_entry.id   AF-A0A4V5PTL0-F1
#
_cell.length_a   1.000
_cell.length_b   1.000
_cell.length_c   1.000
_cell.angle_alpha   90.00
_cell.angle_beta   90.00
_cell.angle_gamma   90.00
#
_symmetry.space_group_name_H-M   'P 1'
#
loop_
_entity.id
_entity.type
_entity.pdbx_description
1 polymer ?
#
loop_
_entity_poly.entity_id
_entity_poly.type
_entity_poly.pdbx_seq_one_letter_code
_entity_poly.pdbx_strand_id
1 'polypeptide(L)'
;MTSISSTPCPRILPDGSVCGSLERRPRGNCAACHRRAAAAYRKRKAEAPGSHTEAEWLSLAATFTHCPGCNRPWDEVERPNGQRNPFTKGHIIALTEGGSDCIANLRPECARCNYGGAGVGFSARRK
;
A
#
# COMPACT_ATOMS: atom_id res chain seq x y z
N MET A 1 3.83 18.37 -10.67
CA MET A 1 4.61 19.46 -10.07
C MET A 1 4.32 19.51 -8.57
N THR A 2 5.33 19.64 -7.71
CA THR A 2 5.12 19.89 -6.26
C THR A 2 4.77 21.35 -6.05
N SER A 3 3.92 21.64 -5.06
CA SER A 3 3.60 23.01 -4.65
C SER A 3 4.25 23.35 -3.32
N ILE A 4 4.38 24.64 -3.02
CA ILE A 4 4.88 25.16 -1.76
C ILE A 4 3.68 25.65 -0.94
N SER A 5 3.58 25.21 0.31
CA SER A 5 2.56 25.64 1.27
C SER A 5 3.15 26.70 2.21
N SER A 6 2.32 27.64 2.68
CA SER A 6 2.68 28.59 3.75
C SER A 6 2.70 27.96 5.15
N THR A 7 2.06 26.79 5.32
CA THR A 7 2.01 26.09 6.60
C THR A 7 3.03 24.95 6.63
N PRO A 8 3.98 24.93 7.59
CA PRO A 8 4.94 23.83 7.73
C PRO A 8 4.24 22.51 8.05
N CYS A 9 4.83 21.38 7.62
CA CYS A 9 4.27 20.07 7.93
C CYS A 9 4.40 19.78 9.45
N PRO A 10 3.29 19.52 10.17
CA PRO A 10 3.33 19.31 11.62
C PRO A 10 3.67 17.87 12.02
N ARG A 11 4.00 16.98 11.07
CA ARG A 11 4.27 15.56 11.37
C ARG A 11 5.50 15.43 12.25
N ILE A 12 5.34 14.75 13.39
CA ILE A 12 6.43 14.31 14.26
C ILE A 12 7.13 13.11 13.62
N LEU A 13 8.46 13.14 13.61
CA LEU A 13 9.35 12.16 13.03
C LEU A 13 9.80 11.14 14.10
N PRO A 14 10.39 10.00 13.72
CA PRO A 14 10.80 8.98 14.68
C PRO A 14 11.83 9.44 15.72
N ASP A 15 12.61 10.49 15.40
CA ASP A 15 13.59 11.12 16.30
C ASP A 15 12.95 12.17 17.24
N GLY A 16 11.62 12.32 17.22
CA GLY A 16 10.88 13.30 18.01
C GLY A 16 10.84 14.71 17.39
N SER A 17 11.56 14.96 16.30
CA SER A 17 11.56 16.25 15.62
C SER A 17 10.31 16.45 14.74
N VAL A 18 9.94 17.71 14.47
CA VAL A 18 8.85 18.03 13.53
C VAL A 18 9.40 18.13 12.10
N CYS A 19 8.68 17.59 11.11
CA CYS A 19 9.12 17.57 9.72
C CYS A 19 9.36 18.96 9.13
N GLY A 20 8.51 19.95 9.42
CA GLY A 20 8.69 21.35 9.02
C GLY A 20 8.59 21.66 7.52
N SER A 21 8.64 20.66 6.64
CA SER A 21 8.68 20.87 5.18
C SER A 21 7.43 21.59 4.65
N LEU A 22 7.68 22.57 3.79
CA LEU A 22 6.67 23.33 3.04
C LEU A 22 6.27 22.66 1.72
N GLU A 23 7.00 21.63 1.27
CA GLU A 23 6.74 20.95 0.01
C GLU A 23 5.49 20.06 0.10
N ARG A 24 4.63 20.15 -0.93
CA ARG A 24 3.39 19.38 -1.06
C ARG A 24 3.32 18.68 -2.42
N ARG A 25 2.80 17.46 -2.44
CA ARG A 25 2.41 16.79 -3.69
C ARG A 25 1.08 17.40 -4.18
N PRO A 26 0.68 17.17 -5.44
CA PRO A 26 -0.60 17.67 -5.97
C PRO A 26 -1.84 17.33 -5.12
N ARG A 27 -1.79 16.26 -4.32
CA ARG A 27 -2.87 15.84 -3.41
C ARG A 27 -2.84 16.53 -2.04
N GLY A 28 -2.00 17.54 -1.85
CA GLY A 28 -1.87 18.30 -0.61
C GLY A 28 -1.09 17.61 0.51
N ASN A 29 -0.67 16.34 0.35
CA ASN A 29 0.16 15.68 1.35
C ASN A 29 1.64 16.12 1.27
N CYS A 30 2.34 16.15 2.41
CA CYS A 30 3.75 16.56 2.49
C CYS A 30 4.66 15.66 1.64
N ALA A 31 5.40 16.26 0.71
CA ALA A 31 6.29 15.53 -0.20
C ALA A 31 7.48 14.89 0.54
N ALA A 32 8.05 15.59 1.53
CA ALA A 32 9.13 15.05 2.35
C ALA A 32 8.69 13.83 3.16
N CYS A 33 7.54 13.90 3.85
CA CYS A 33 7.01 12.75 4.59
C CYS A 33 6.71 11.56 3.68
N HIS A 34 6.15 11.81 2.49
CA HIS A 34 5.89 10.76 1.51
C HIS A 34 7.17 10.07 1.04
N ARG A 35 8.24 10.84 0.75
CA ARG A 35 9.56 10.30 0.39
C ARG A 35 10.14 9.44 1.51
N ARG A 36 10.07 9.90 2.76
CA ARG A 36 10.52 9.15 3.95
C ARG A 36 9.75 7.83 4.12
N ALA A 37 8.42 7.86 4.03
CA ALA A 37 7.58 6.66 4.12
C ALA A 37 7.92 5.65 3.01
N ALA A 38 8.11 6.12 1.78
CA ALA A 38 8.51 5.27 0.65
C ALA A 38 9.93 4.68 0.83
N ALA A 39 10.87 5.43 1.40
CA ALA A 39 12.20 4.92 1.74
C ALA A 39 12.14 3.83 2.82
N ALA A 40 11.39 4.08 3.90
CA ALA A 40 11.20 3.10 4.98
C ALA A 40 10.50 1.82 4.51
N TYR A 41 9.53 1.92 3.59
CA TYR A 41 8.91 0.76 2.97
C TYR A 41 9.90 -0.02 2.10
N ARG A 42 10.66 0.66 1.22
CA ARG A 42 11.68 0.01 0.38
C ARG A 42 12.74 -0.73 1.21
N LYS A 43 13.19 -0.12 2.31
CA LYS A 43 14.11 -0.75 3.26
C LYS A 43 13.51 -2.03 3.84
N ARG A 44 12.31 -1.95 4.43
CA ARG A 44 11.61 -3.13 4.98
C ARG A 44 11.41 -4.23 3.94
N LYS A 45 11.07 -3.87 2.71
CA LYS A 45 10.91 -4.84 1.62
C LYS A 45 12.23 -5.52 1.27
N ALA A 46 13.33 -4.78 1.21
CA ALA A 46 14.65 -5.33 0.94
C ALA A 46 15.18 -6.23 2.07
N GLU A 47 14.78 -5.96 3.32
CA GLU A 47 15.14 -6.73 4.51
C GLU A 47 14.17 -7.89 4.79
N ALA A 48 12.99 -7.90 4.16
CA ALA A 48 11.99 -8.94 4.36
C ALA A 48 12.50 -10.29 3.85
N PRO A 49 12.21 -11.38 4.56
CA PRO A 49 12.60 -12.71 4.10
C PRO A 49 11.85 -13.07 2.81
N GLY A 50 12.53 -13.84 1.97
CA GLY A 50 11.99 -14.40 0.75
C GLY A 50 11.76 -13.42 -0.39
N SER A 51 11.29 -13.96 -1.51
CA SER A 51 11.05 -13.22 -2.73
C SER A 51 10.04 -13.97 -3.60
N HIS A 52 9.63 -13.34 -4.69
CA HIS A 52 8.81 -13.94 -5.72
C HIS A 52 9.20 -13.35 -7.07
N THR A 53 8.93 -14.12 -8.11
CA THR A 53 9.05 -13.73 -9.51
C THR A 53 7.77 -13.05 -10.00
N GLU A 54 7.86 -12.35 -11.13
CA GLU A 54 6.68 -11.79 -11.78
C GLU A 54 5.71 -12.89 -12.25
N ALA A 55 6.23 -14.02 -12.75
CA ALA A 55 5.43 -15.15 -13.20
C ALA A 55 4.60 -15.74 -12.06
N GLU A 56 5.21 -15.99 -10.89
CA GLU A 56 4.49 -16.46 -9.69
C GLU A 56 3.37 -15.50 -9.29
N TRP A 57 3.64 -14.20 -9.32
CA TRP A 57 2.64 -13.18 -9.01
C TRP A 57 1.47 -13.18 -10.00
N LEU A 58 1.74 -13.26 -11.30
CA LEU A 58 0.70 -13.30 -12.32
C LEU A 58 -0.12 -14.59 -12.23
N SER A 59 0.52 -15.73 -12.01
CA SER A 59 -0.16 -17.01 -11.79
C SER A 59 -1.06 -16.97 -10.56
N LEU A 60 -0.58 -16.42 -9.43
CA LEU A 60 -1.40 -16.24 -8.24
C LEU A 60 -2.57 -15.28 -8.51
N ALA A 61 -2.34 -14.14 -9.15
CA ALA A 61 -3.39 -13.17 -9.40
C ALA A 61 -4.50 -13.71 -10.32
N ALA A 62 -4.14 -14.57 -11.28
CA ALA A 62 -5.08 -15.20 -12.20
C ALA A 62 -6.05 -16.19 -11.52
N THR A 63 -5.75 -16.67 -10.31
CA THR A 63 -6.66 -17.56 -9.58
C THR A 63 -7.81 -16.82 -8.90
N PHE A 64 -7.78 -15.47 -8.86
CA PHE A 64 -8.79 -14.64 -8.24
C PHE A 64 -9.66 -13.97 -9.30
N THR A 65 -10.99 -14.05 -9.13
CA THR A 65 -11.97 -13.32 -9.96
C THR A 65 -12.49 -12.05 -9.28
N HIS A 66 -12.20 -11.89 -7.99
CA HIS A 66 -12.67 -10.81 -7.14
C HIS A 66 -11.64 -10.47 -6.05
N CYS A 67 -11.80 -9.32 -5.41
CA CYS A 67 -10.96 -8.90 -4.30
C CYS A 67 -11.23 -9.74 -3.04
N PRO A 68 -10.25 -10.47 -2.48
CA PRO A 68 -10.44 -11.28 -1.27
C PRO A 68 -10.78 -10.43 -0.04
N GLY A 69 -10.41 -9.15 -0.03
CA GLY A 69 -10.72 -8.23 1.07
C GLY A 69 -12.14 -7.68 1.09
N CYS A 70 -12.83 -7.58 -0.06
CA CYS A 70 -14.16 -6.94 -0.14
C CYS A 70 -15.15 -7.64 -1.06
N ASN A 71 -14.76 -8.79 -1.62
CA ASN A 71 -15.52 -9.62 -2.56
C ASN A 71 -16.00 -8.93 -3.84
N ARG A 72 -15.47 -7.75 -4.17
CA ARG A 72 -15.84 -7.04 -5.41
C ARG A 72 -15.20 -7.71 -6.64
N PRO A 73 -15.98 -8.06 -7.68
CA PRO A 73 -15.46 -8.53 -8.97
C PRO A 73 -14.43 -7.58 -9.59
N TRP A 74 -13.41 -8.11 -10.27
CA TRP A 74 -12.31 -7.30 -10.80
C TRP A 74 -12.71 -6.30 -11.90
N ASP A 75 -13.79 -6.58 -12.61
CA ASP A 75 -14.41 -5.69 -13.60
C ASP A 75 -15.17 -4.51 -12.95
N GLU A 76 -15.65 -4.66 -11.71
CA GLU A 76 -16.31 -3.59 -10.94
C GLU A 76 -15.35 -2.77 -10.05
N VAL A 77 -14.09 -3.22 -9.91
CA VAL A 77 -13.09 -2.51 -9.09
C VAL A 77 -12.59 -1.26 -9.81
N GLU A 78 -12.77 -0.11 -9.16
CA GLU A 78 -12.21 1.16 -9.60
C GLU A 78 -10.68 1.11 -9.63
N ARG A 79 -10.10 1.66 -10.70
CA ARG A 79 -8.65 1.69 -10.95
C ARG A 79 -8.10 3.08 -10.67
N PRO A 80 -7.75 3.41 -9.41
CA PRO A 80 -7.26 4.74 -9.10
C PRO A 80 -5.93 4.99 -9.83
N ASN A 81 -5.72 6.24 -10.26
CA ASN A 81 -4.45 6.71 -10.80
C ASN A 81 -4.02 6.05 -12.12
N GLY A 82 -4.97 5.58 -12.93
CA GLY A 82 -4.67 4.96 -14.23
C GLY A 82 -3.97 3.61 -14.13
N GLN A 83 -4.17 2.87 -13.03
CA GLN A 83 -3.63 1.52 -12.87
C GLN A 83 -4.12 0.61 -14.00
N ARG A 84 -3.19 -0.14 -14.61
CA ARG A 84 -3.50 -1.12 -15.66
C ARG A 84 -4.39 -2.25 -15.13
N ASN A 85 -4.04 -2.77 -13.95
CA ASN A 85 -4.73 -3.88 -13.30
C ASN A 85 -5.70 -3.37 -12.23
N PRO A 86 -6.83 -4.07 -12.00
CA PRO A 86 -7.78 -3.73 -10.95
C PRO A 86 -7.28 -4.10 -9.54
N PHE A 87 -6.17 -4.83 -9.44
CA PHE A 87 -5.58 -5.25 -8.20
C PHE A 87 -4.13 -4.78 -8.05
N THR A 88 -3.70 -4.78 -6.80
CA THR A 88 -2.39 -4.43 -6.31
C THR A 88 -1.81 -5.60 -5.54
N LYS A 89 -0.51 -5.57 -5.28
CA LYS A 89 0.20 -6.58 -4.50
C LYS A 89 0.08 -6.23 -3.02
N GLY A 90 -0.82 -6.92 -2.32
CA GLY A 90 -0.97 -6.81 -0.86
C GLY A 90 -0.20 -7.93 -0.16
N HIS A 91 0.33 -7.62 1.02
CA HIS A 91 0.91 -8.62 1.92
C HIS A 91 -0.16 -9.10 2.91
N ILE A 92 -0.31 -10.41 3.09
CA ILE A 92 -1.27 -11.01 4.03
C ILE A 92 -0.88 -10.63 5.47
N ILE A 93 0.39 -10.84 5.82
CA ILE A 93 1.02 -10.29 7.03
C ILE A 93 1.88 -9.11 6.60
N ALA A 94 1.63 -7.93 7.18
CA ALA A 94 2.33 -6.72 6.80
C ALA A 94 3.84 -6.83 7.08
N LEU A 95 4.67 -6.19 6.25
CA LEU A 95 6.12 -6.14 6.48
C LEU A 95 6.48 -5.42 7.81
N THR A 96 5.63 -4.53 8.31
CA THR A 96 5.77 -3.95 9.67
C THR A 96 5.59 -4.96 10.79
N GLU A 97 4.87 -6.06 10.53
CA GLU A 97 4.47 -7.07 11.50
C GLU A 97 5.31 -8.35 11.36
N GLY A 98 6.41 -8.29 10.61
CA GLY A 98 7.30 -9.44 10.37
C GLY A 98 6.91 -10.32 9.18
N GLY A 99 6.04 -9.85 8.29
CA GLY A 99 5.71 -10.54 7.04
C GLY A 99 6.91 -10.71 6.08
N SER A 100 6.76 -11.62 5.12
CA SER A 100 7.75 -11.92 4.08
C SER A 100 7.34 -11.35 2.71
N ASP A 101 8.27 -11.29 1.75
CA ASP A 101 7.95 -10.99 0.33
C ASP A 101 7.81 -12.27 -0.52
N CYS A 102 7.66 -13.44 0.12
CA CYS A 102 7.35 -14.71 -0.54
C CYS A 102 5.97 -14.67 -1.19
N ILE A 103 5.78 -15.41 -2.30
CA ILE A 103 4.47 -15.54 -2.97
C ILE A 103 3.35 -16.01 -2.01
N ALA A 104 3.68 -16.87 -1.04
CA ALA A 104 2.74 -17.36 -0.04
C ALA A 104 2.20 -16.29 0.93
N ASN A 105 2.91 -15.17 1.09
CA ASN A 105 2.46 -14.03 1.90
C ASN A 105 1.83 -12.92 1.05
N LEU A 106 1.63 -13.14 -0.25
CA LEU A 106 1.03 -12.16 -1.14
C LEU A 106 -0.41 -12.51 -1.47
N ARG A 107 -1.20 -11.47 -1.77
CA ARG A 107 -2.54 -11.62 -2.34
C ARG A 107 -2.89 -10.44 -3.25
N PRO A 108 -3.67 -10.66 -4.33
CA PRO A 108 -4.23 -9.57 -5.13
C PRO A 108 -5.30 -8.84 -4.33
N GLU A 109 -5.14 -7.54 -4.12
CA GLU A 109 -6.14 -6.71 -3.43
C GLU A 109 -6.46 -5.46 -4.24
N CYS A 110 -7.73 -5.04 -4.25
CA CYS A 110 -8.07 -3.74 -4.81
C CYS A 110 -7.35 -2.61 -4.05
N ALA A 111 -7.10 -1.49 -4.73
CA ALA A 111 -6.40 -0.36 -4.13
C ALA A 111 -7.07 0.18 -2.85
N ARG A 112 -8.41 0.07 -2.76
CA ARG A 112 -9.18 0.45 -1.56
C ARG A 112 -8.82 -0.44 -0.36
N CYS A 113 -8.75 -1.75 -0.55
CA CYS A 113 -8.40 -2.70 0.51
C CYS A 113 -6.91 -2.61 0.88
N ASN A 114 -6.02 -2.49 -0.10
CA ASN A 114 -4.58 -2.47 0.16
C ASN A 114 -4.10 -1.14 0.78
N TYR A 115 -4.58 0.01 0.29
CA TYR A 115 -4.07 1.33 0.73
C TYR A 115 -4.98 2.06 1.71
N GLY A 116 -6.21 1.60 1.92
CA GLY A 116 -7.24 2.29 2.73
C GLY A 116 -6.89 2.47 4.21
N GLY A 117 -5.92 1.72 4.74
CA GLY A 117 -5.49 1.81 6.13
C GLY A 117 -6.46 1.14 7.11
N ALA A 118 -5.89 0.65 8.22
CA ALA A 118 -6.56 0.01 9.34
C ALA A 118 -7.84 0.74 9.81
N GLY A 119 -8.88 -0.05 10.09
CA GLY A 119 -9.92 0.36 11.05
C GLY A 119 -11.38 0.37 10.60
N VAL A 120 -11.85 -0.46 9.66
CA VAL A 120 -13.26 -0.87 9.65
C VAL A 120 -13.42 -2.30 9.13
N GLY A 121 -13.50 -3.24 10.07
CA GLY A 121 -14.31 -4.45 9.97
C GLY A 121 -14.12 -5.35 8.75
N PHE A 122 -13.13 -6.23 8.82
CA PHE A 122 -13.35 -7.61 8.39
C PHE A 122 -14.40 -8.23 9.34
N SER A 123 -15.67 -7.79 9.25
CA SER A 123 -16.77 -8.59 9.76
C SER A 123 -16.98 -9.70 8.74
N ALA A 124 -16.44 -10.86 9.09
CA ALA A 124 -16.80 -12.13 8.52
C ALA A 124 -18.32 -12.19 8.27
N ARG A 125 -18.75 -12.26 7.01
CA ARG A 125 -19.98 -12.99 6.72
C ARG A 125 -19.63 -14.48 6.79
N ARG A 126 -19.78 -15.02 8.00
CA ARG A 126 -20.00 -16.45 8.19
C ARG A 126 -21.31 -16.80 7.47
N LYS A 127 -21.21 -17.76 6.55
CA LYS A 127 -22.22 -18.62 5.93
C LYS A 127 -23.55 -17.98 5.55
#